data_AF-A0A9X0A7T5-F1
#
_entry.id   AF-A0A9X0A7T5-F1
#
_cell.length_a   1.000
_cell.length_b   1.000
_cell.length_c   1.000
_cell.angle_alpha   90.00
_cell.angle_beta   90.00
_cell.angle_gamma   90.00
#
_symmetry.space_group_name_H-M   'P 1'
#
loop_
_entity.id
_entity.type
_entity.pdbx_description
1 polymer ?
#
loop_
_entity_poly.entity_id
_entity_poly.type
_entity_poly.pdbx_seq_one_letter_code
_entity_poly.pdbx_strand_id
1 'polypeptide(L)'
;MEGREAKHIALQKLSANTTYQHRWAEIFRHEFIMLVWLPEEHHEPCSYTPSKNVYIPQRVFNDSSYCYCGLHKADPVDKSCCLCSDPLMTLIHESVKQGKIVAGLA
;
A
#
# COMPACT_ATOMS: atom_id res chain seq x y z
N MET A 1 10.86 -29.62 7.87
CA MET A 1 9.46 -29.42 8.33
C MET A 1 8.94 -28.00 8.06
N GLU A 2 9.73 -27.07 7.53
CA GLU A 2 9.40 -25.64 7.50
C GLU A 2 8.41 -25.22 6.39
N GLY A 3 8.41 -25.88 5.23
CA GLY A 3 7.59 -25.45 4.10
C GLY A 3 6.07 -25.63 4.27
N ARG A 4 5.64 -26.67 5.00
CA ARG A 4 4.20 -26.91 5.24
C ARG A 4 3.63 -25.86 6.20
N GLU A 5 4.36 -25.58 7.27
CA GLU A 5 3.94 -24.64 8.30
C GLU A 5 3.94 -23.19 7.79
N ALA A 6 4.95 -22.81 7.00
CA ALA A 6 4.98 -21.51 6.33
C ALA A 6 3.76 -21.32 5.39
N LYS A 7 3.39 -22.36 4.64
CA LYS A 7 2.19 -22.32 3.77
C LYS A 7 0.90 -22.16 4.58
N HIS A 8 0.75 -22.88 5.68
CA HIS A 8 -0.42 -22.74 6.56
C HIS A 8 -0.51 -21.32 7.16
N ILE A 9 0.60 -20.76 7.63
CA ILE A 9 0.66 -19.38 8.15
C ILE A 9 0.29 -18.35 7.07
N ALA A 10 0.78 -18.52 5.84
CA ALA A 10 0.46 -17.63 4.72
C ALA A 10 -1.04 -17.67 4.38
N LEU A 11 -1.62 -18.87 4.23
CA LEU A 11 -3.05 -19.05 3.94
C LEU A 11 -3.93 -18.46 5.04
N GLN A 12 -3.54 -18.64 6.31
CA GLN A 12 -4.28 -18.07 7.44
C GLN A 12 -4.29 -16.53 7.36
N LYS A 13 -3.15 -15.89 7.08
CA LYS A 13 -3.06 -14.44 6.92
C LYS A 13 -3.89 -13.92 5.74
N LEU A 14 -3.86 -14.61 4.60
CA LEU A 14 -4.65 -14.22 3.44
C LEU A 14 -6.15 -14.34 3.72
N SER A 15 -6.57 -15.43 4.39
CA SER A 15 -7.98 -15.63 4.74
C SER A 15 -8.57 -14.54 5.64
N ALA A 16 -7.75 -13.89 6.48
CA ALA A 16 -8.19 -12.80 7.36
C ALA A 16 -8.62 -11.53 6.59
N ASN A 17 -8.11 -11.33 5.37
CA ASN A 17 -8.38 -10.14 4.55
C ASN A 17 -9.36 -10.42 3.40
N THR A 18 -10.14 -11.50 3.49
CA THR A 18 -11.01 -11.97 2.40
C THR A 18 -12.48 -11.97 2.79
N THR A 19 -13.36 -11.83 1.81
CA THR A 19 -14.79 -12.03 2.00
C THR A 19 -15.11 -13.52 2.02
N TYR A 20 -16.08 -13.96 2.85
CA TYR A 20 -16.37 -15.39 2.99
C TYR A 20 -16.81 -16.05 1.67
N GLN A 21 -17.58 -15.33 0.84
CA GLN A 21 -18.12 -15.83 -0.42
C GLN A 21 -17.07 -16.01 -1.51
N HIS A 22 -16.00 -15.20 -1.51
CA HIS A 22 -14.97 -15.21 -2.56
C HIS A 22 -13.57 -15.57 -2.04
N ARG A 23 -13.46 -16.05 -0.79
CA ARG A 23 -12.21 -16.32 -0.09
C ARG A 23 -11.17 -17.03 -0.94
N TRP A 24 -11.51 -18.15 -1.55
CA TRP A 24 -10.54 -18.94 -2.32
C TRP A 24 -10.12 -18.23 -3.61
N ALA A 25 -11.05 -17.57 -4.31
CA ALA A 25 -10.72 -16.81 -5.51
C ALA A 25 -9.80 -15.63 -5.21
N GLU A 26 -10.06 -14.92 -4.11
CA GLU A 26 -9.22 -13.82 -3.62
C GLU A 26 -7.83 -14.31 -3.17
N ILE A 27 -7.75 -15.42 -2.43
CA ILE A 27 -6.49 -16.05 -2.01
C ILE A 27 -5.65 -16.46 -3.22
N PHE A 28 -6.23 -17.19 -4.17
CA PHE A 28 -5.49 -17.66 -5.36
C PHE A 28 -5.05 -16.50 -6.25
N ARG A 29 -5.87 -15.46 -6.39
CA ARG A 29 -5.48 -14.24 -7.11
C ARG A 29 -4.29 -13.57 -6.41
N HIS A 30 -4.30 -13.47 -5.09
CA HIS A 30 -3.20 -12.89 -4.34
C HIS A 30 -1.92 -13.72 -4.45
N GLU A 31 -1.99 -15.04 -4.32
CA GLU A 31 -0.84 -15.93 -4.52
C GLU A 31 -0.27 -15.81 -5.94
N PHE A 32 -1.13 -15.78 -6.96
CA PHE A 32 -0.70 -15.58 -8.35
C PHE A 32 0.03 -14.25 -8.54
N ILE A 33 -0.53 -13.16 -8.02
CA ILE A 33 0.08 -11.83 -8.13
C ILE A 33 1.47 -11.83 -7.46
N MET A 34 1.60 -12.41 -6.26
CA MET A 34 2.86 -12.40 -5.53
C MET A 34 3.93 -13.34 -6.09
N LEU A 35 3.54 -14.53 -6.54
CA LEU A 35 4.48 -15.60 -6.90
C LEU A 35 4.78 -15.66 -8.39
N VAL A 36 3.92 -15.08 -9.24
CA VAL A 36 4.06 -15.14 -10.71
C VAL A 36 4.13 -13.75 -11.29
N TRP A 37 3.06 -12.96 -11.17
CA TRP A 37 2.96 -11.68 -11.88
C TRP A 37 4.01 -10.63 -11.43
N LEU A 38 4.19 -10.41 -10.12
CA LEU A 38 5.19 -9.46 -9.62
C LEU A 38 6.63 -9.82 -10.03
N PRO A 39 7.07 -11.09 -9.87
CA PRO A 39 8.36 -11.53 -10.41
C PRO A 39 8.52 -11.32 -11.92
N GLU A 40 7.49 -11.59 -12.72
CA GLU A 40 7.52 -11.39 -14.18
C GLU A 40 7.69 -9.92 -14.55
N GLU A 41 7.04 -9.01 -13.82
CA GLU A 41 7.15 -7.55 -14.02
C GLU A 41 8.45 -6.95 -13.44
N HIS A 42 9.38 -7.78 -12.95
CA HIS A 42 10.62 -7.35 -12.28
C HIS A 42 10.37 -6.41 -11.10
N HIS A 43 9.16 -6.45 -10.54
CA HIS A 43 8.83 -5.77 -9.30
C HIS A 43 9.28 -6.68 -8.16
N GLU A 44 10.40 -6.32 -7.52
CA GLU A 44 10.78 -6.99 -6.29
C GLU A 44 9.63 -6.90 -5.29
N PRO A 45 9.17 -8.04 -4.73
CA PRO A 45 8.26 -8.00 -3.60
C PRO A 45 8.92 -7.12 -2.55
N CYS A 46 8.33 -5.96 -2.26
CA CYS A 46 8.83 -5.09 -1.21
C CYS A 46 9.02 -5.99 0.01
N SER A 47 10.24 -6.05 0.54
CA SER A 47 10.58 -6.75 1.77
C SER A 47 9.94 -6.00 2.94
N TYR A 48 8.60 -6.01 2.95
CA TYR A 48 7.79 -5.35 3.94
C TYR A 48 7.94 -6.16 5.21
N THR A 49 8.87 -5.71 6.05
CA THR A 49 8.96 -6.11 7.44
C THR A 49 7.88 -5.31 8.18
N PRO A 50 6.84 -5.95 8.71
CA PRO A 50 5.81 -5.25 9.47
C PRO A 50 6.48 -4.55 10.65
N SER A 51 6.61 -3.23 10.56
CA SER A 51 7.20 -2.41 11.61
C SER A 51 6.14 -1.43 12.08
N LYS A 52 6.04 -1.23 13.40
CA LYS A 52 5.19 -0.18 13.97
C LYS A 52 5.79 1.21 13.77
N ASN A 53 7.02 1.29 13.25
CA ASN A 53 7.88 2.46 13.37
C ASN A 53 8.09 3.20 12.04
N VAL A 54 7.81 2.57 10.89
CA VAL A 54 8.14 3.13 9.58
C VAL A 54 6.99 2.92 8.61
N TYR A 55 6.12 3.93 8.50
CA TYR A 55 5.08 3.99 7.48
C TYR A 55 5.59 4.64 6.17
N ILE A 56 6.69 5.39 6.24
CA ILE A 56 7.26 6.11 5.09
C ILE A 56 8.42 5.32 4.48
N PRO A 57 8.37 4.96 3.19
CA PRO A 57 9.44 4.24 2.52
C PRO A 57 10.77 5.03 2.52
N GLN A 58 11.90 4.36 2.79
CA GLN A 58 13.22 5.01 2.80
C GLN A 58 13.58 5.72 1.47
N ARG A 59 13.10 5.18 0.34
CA ARG A 59 13.33 5.76 -0.99
C ARG A 59 12.92 7.24 -1.11
N VAL A 60 11.91 7.66 -0.34
CA VAL A 60 11.42 9.05 -0.31
C VAL A 60 12.50 10.02 0.17
N PHE A 61 13.40 9.58 1.04
CA PHE A 61 14.48 10.43 1.56
C PHE A 61 15.70 10.48 0.64
N ASN A 62 15.87 9.47 -0.21
CA ASN A 62 17.01 9.34 -1.11
C ASN A 62 16.74 9.91 -2.51
N ASP A 63 15.48 9.97 -2.92
CA ASP A 63 15.08 10.36 -4.27
C ASP A 63 13.90 11.34 -4.22
N SER A 64 14.15 12.58 -4.69
CA SER A 64 13.18 13.66 -4.70
C SER A 64 12.03 13.47 -5.69
N SER A 65 12.14 12.50 -6.60
CA SER A 65 11.07 12.10 -7.51
C SER A 65 9.89 11.43 -6.78
N TYR A 66 10.09 10.96 -5.55
CA TYR A 66 9.03 10.35 -4.76
C TYR A 66 8.38 11.34 -3.78
N CYS A 67 7.07 11.22 -3.63
CA CYS A 67 6.30 11.93 -2.62
C CYS A 67 6.37 11.21 -1.27
N TYR A 68 6.04 11.92 -0.17
CA TYR A 68 6.06 11.37 1.18
C TYR A 68 5.14 10.16 1.39
N CYS A 69 4.07 10.06 0.61
CA CYS A 69 3.20 8.88 0.58
C CYS A 69 3.82 7.66 -0.13
N GLY A 70 5.00 7.80 -0.74
CA GLY A 70 5.72 6.75 -1.43
C GLY A 70 5.42 6.61 -2.93
N LEU A 71 4.55 7.45 -3.50
CA LEU A 71 4.22 7.47 -4.92
C LEU A 71 5.18 8.38 -5.72
N HIS A 72 5.46 8.02 -6.96
CA HIS A 72 6.25 8.85 -7.88
C HIS A 72 5.49 10.14 -8.25
N LYS A 73 6.20 11.26 -8.35
CA LYS A 73 5.65 12.55 -8.79
C LYS A 73 5.59 12.60 -10.32
N ALA A 74 4.78 13.50 -10.88
CA ALA A 74 4.80 13.74 -12.31
C ALA A 74 6.10 14.43 -12.72
N ASP A 75 6.51 15.45 -11.96
CA ASP A 75 7.81 16.11 -12.04
C ASP A 75 8.56 16.00 -10.70
N PRO A 76 9.87 15.66 -10.68
CA PRO A 76 10.67 15.67 -9.46
C PRO A 76 10.68 17.01 -8.69
N VAL A 77 10.44 18.13 -9.37
CA VAL A 77 10.35 19.47 -8.78
C VAL A 77 9.02 19.70 -8.06
N ASP A 78 8.00 18.89 -8.33
CA ASP A 78 6.69 18.99 -7.67
C ASP A 78 6.81 18.78 -6.16
N LYS A 79 5.99 19.52 -5.40
CA LYS A 79 5.93 19.37 -3.93
C LYS A 79 5.24 18.08 -3.52
N SER A 80 4.30 17.58 -4.31
CA SER A 80 3.47 16.41 -4.00
C SER A 80 3.12 15.64 -5.27
N CYS A 81 2.83 14.34 -5.14
CA CYS A 81 2.30 13.53 -6.24
C CYS A 81 0.83 13.88 -6.54
N CYS A 82 0.32 13.40 -7.67
CA CYS A 82 -1.06 13.61 -8.12
C CYS A 82 -2.12 13.26 -7.06
N LEU A 83 -1.89 12.18 -6.29
CA LEU A 83 -2.78 11.77 -5.21
C LEU A 83 -2.74 12.75 -4.04
N CYS A 84 -1.56 13.12 -3.56
CA CYS A 84 -1.43 14.02 -2.41
C CYS A 84 -1.81 15.46 -2.74
N SER A 85 -1.72 15.87 -4.00
CA SER A 85 -2.24 17.15 -4.50
C SER A 85 -3.73 17.13 -4.82
N ASP A 86 -4.40 15.97 -4.70
CA ASP A 86 -5.81 15.86 -5.06
C ASP A 86 -6.68 16.77 -4.16
N PRO A 87 -7.70 17.45 -4.72
CA PRO A 87 -8.61 18.27 -3.93
C PRO A 87 -9.24 17.51 -2.75
N LEU A 88 -9.55 16.22 -2.92
CA LEU A 88 -10.09 15.38 -1.86
C LEU A 88 -9.08 15.22 -0.72
N MET A 89 -7.81 14.97 -1.03
CA MET A 89 -6.76 14.86 -0.01
C MET A 89 -6.54 16.17 0.73
N THR A 90 -6.73 17.31 0.06
CA THR A 90 -6.70 18.63 0.70
C THR A 90 -7.84 18.77 1.72
N LEU A 91 -9.08 18.40 1.34
CA LEU A 91 -10.24 18.42 2.24
C LEU A 91 -10.08 17.47 3.43
N ILE A 92 -9.48 16.29 3.22
CA ILE A 92 -9.16 15.34 4.28
C ILE A 92 -8.16 15.97 5.25
N HIS A 93 -7.10 16.58 4.73
CA HIS A 93 -6.07 17.23 5.55
C HIS A 93 -6.65 18.38 6.39
N GLU A 94 -7.54 19.19 5.81
CA GLU A 94 -8.27 20.23 6.53
C GLU A 94 -9.18 19.66 7.62
N SER A 95 -9.91 18.59 7.31
CA SER A 95 -10.79 17.92 8.28
C SER A 95 -10.02 17.40 9.49
N VAL A 96 -8.87 16.77 9.25
CA VAL A 96 -7.98 16.28 10.31
C VAL A 96 -7.45 17.44 11.15
N LYS A 97 -7.01 18.53 10.51
CA LYS A 97 -6.51 19.72 11.21
C LYS A 97 -7.58 20.40 12.07
N GLN A 98 -8.84 20.38 11.63
CA GLN A 98 -9.97 20.96 12.35
C GLN A 98 -10.63 20.00 13.35
N GLY A 99 -10.33 18.69 13.27
CA GLY A 99 -10.97 17.64 14.06
C GLY A 99 -12.46 17.45 13.73
N LYS A 100 -12.92 17.86 12.53
CA LYS A 100 -14.31 17.79 12.07
C LYS A 100 -14.36 17.47 10.59
N ILE A 101 -15.45 16.85 10.12
CA ILE A 101 -15.67 16.61 8.69
C ILE A 101 -16.04 17.93 8.01
N VAL A 102 -15.23 18.41 7.07
CA VAL A 102 -15.54 19.63 6.30
C VAL A 102 -16.67 19.36 5.30
N ALA A 103 -17.45 20.40 4.96
CA ALA A 103 -18.67 20.27 4.16
C ALA A 103 -18.48 19.67 2.75
N GLY A 104 -17.26 19.70 2.19
CA GLY A 104 -16.96 19.06 0.90
C GLY A 104 -16.73 17.54 0.97
N LEU A 105 -16.71 16.96 2.18
CA LEU A 105 -16.56 15.52 2.44
C LEU A 105 -17.84 14.86 2.98
N ALA A 106 -18.84 15.66 3.34
CA ALA A 106 -20.12 15.21 3.90
C ALA A 106 -21.19 15.09 2.81
#